data_AF-A0A542HTQ0-F1
#
_entry.id   AF-A0A542HTQ0-F1
#
_cell.length_a   1.000
_cell.length_b   1.000
_cell.length_c   1.000
_cell.angle_alpha   90.00
_cell.angle_beta   90.00
_cell.angle_gamma   90.00
#
_symmetry.space_group_name_H-M   'P 1'
#
loop_
_entity.id
_entity.type
_entity.pdbx_description
1 polymer ?
#
loop_
_entity_poly.entity_id
_entity_poly.type
_entity_poly.pdbx_seq_one_letter_code
_entity_poly.pdbx_strand_id
1 'polypeptide(L)'
;MSRISARGFAVASATAVTTVGAVMGVAQGSVAQPGDDAEATAGESTLLSDLPVGQQAQVQTASLTQQADVQAIAADTTAKKTAEESARKQAAKDAVAKQKAALAKAKAAQEAKDKAAEAAKTKATTEVASTSSAGSFPQQASYTVAEVQAIARQMVPSGQFQCFSNIVDHESTWNYQAVNPSSGAYGLVQAYPGSKMSSAGADWRTNPATQIKWGLNYMNDRYGSPCDAWDYWLANGSY
;
A
#
# COMPACT_ATOMS: atom_id res chain seq x y z
N MET A 1 -38.13 20.53 6.38
CA MET A 1 -37.21 21.21 5.45
C MET A 1 -35.80 20.69 5.70
N SER A 2 -35.05 20.52 4.61
CA SER A 2 -33.64 20.14 4.47
C SER A 2 -33.21 18.71 4.82
N ARG A 3 -32.75 18.05 3.76
CA ARG A 3 -32.26 16.67 3.66
C ARG A 3 -30.75 16.65 3.91
N ILE A 4 -30.26 15.67 4.67
CA ILE A 4 -28.83 15.42 4.83
C ILE A 4 -28.40 14.45 3.71
N SER A 5 -27.56 14.97 2.83
CA SER A 5 -26.97 14.30 1.68
C SER A 5 -25.78 13.45 2.11
N ALA A 6 -25.95 12.13 2.19
CA ALA A 6 -24.84 11.18 2.30
C ALA A 6 -24.23 10.95 0.90
N ARG A 7 -23.07 11.55 0.62
CA ARG A 7 -22.26 11.22 -0.57
C ARG A 7 -21.36 10.04 -0.25
N GLY A 8 -21.84 8.84 -0.55
CA GLY A 8 -20.99 7.65 -0.68
C GLY A 8 -20.22 7.74 -2.00
N PHE A 9 -18.89 7.73 -1.93
CA PHE A 9 -18.02 7.58 -3.11
C PHE A 9 -18.01 6.11 -3.54
N ALA A 10 -18.83 5.78 -4.53
CA ALA A 10 -18.69 4.53 -5.28
C ALA A 10 -17.63 4.73 -6.36
N VAL A 11 -16.47 4.06 -6.23
CA VAL A 11 -15.47 3.96 -7.28
C VAL A 11 -15.89 2.83 -8.22
N ALA A 12 -16.55 3.18 -9.31
CA ALA A 12 -16.82 2.30 -10.43
C ALA A 12 -15.59 2.27 -11.35
N SER A 13 -14.75 1.23 -11.24
CA SER A 13 -13.67 0.99 -12.20
C SER A 13 -14.19 0.18 -13.38
N ALA A 14 -14.66 0.87 -14.41
CA ALA A 14 -14.85 0.30 -15.74
C ALA A 14 -13.48 0.16 -16.42
N THR A 15 -13.04 -1.07 -16.69
CA THR A 15 -11.87 -1.29 -17.57
C THR A 15 -12.34 -2.07 -18.79
N ALA A 16 -12.30 -1.41 -19.94
CA ALA A 16 -12.58 -2.00 -21.24
C ALA A 16 -11.58 -3.12 -21.55
N VAL A 17 -12.07 -4.29 -21.94
CA VAL A 17 -11.27 -5.41 -22.44
C VAL A 17 -11.11 -5.22 -23.94
N THR A 18 -9.94 -4.77 -24.38
CA THR A 18 -9.50 -4.90 -25.77
C THR A 18 -9.07 -6.34 -26.02
N THR A 19 -9.86 -7.06 -26.82
CA THR A 19 -9.57 -8.41 -27.29
C THR A 19 -8.47 -8.36 -28.36
N VAL A 20 -7.30 -8.93 -28.05
CA VAL A 20 -6.31 -9.30 -29.08
C VAL A 20 -6.56 -10.77 -29.42
N GLY A 21 -7.03 -11.01 -30.64
CA GLY A 21 -7.19 -12.35 -31.18
C GLY A 21 -5.83 -12.98 -31.46
N ALA A 22 -5.53 -14.09 -30.80
CA ALA A 22 -4.49 -15.02 -31.19
C ALA A 22 -5.16 -16.34 -31.56
N VAL A 23 -5.28 -16.60 -32.86
CA VAL A 23 -5.63 -17.90 -33.41
C VAL A 23 -4.38 -18.77 -33.30
N MET A 24 -4.40 -19.80 -32.45
CA MET A 24 -3.42 -20.89 -32.51
C MET A 24 -4.17 -22.17 -32.88
N GLY A 25 -3.83 -22.69 -34.05
CA GLY A 25 -4.35 -23.95 -34.57
C GLY A 25 -3.97 -25.12 -33.67
N VAL A 26 -4.95 -25.98 -33.40
CA VAL A 26 -4.70 -27.28 -32.78
C VAL A 26 -4.52 -28.31 -33.89
N ALA A 27 -3.31 -28.86 -33.98
CA ALA A 27 -2.99 -29.99 -34.81
C ALA A 27 -3.65 -31.25 -34.21
N GLN A 28 -4.48 -31.93 -34.99
CA GLN A 28 -5.00 -33.25 -34.63
C GLN A 28 -3.88 -34.29 -34.78
N GLY A 29 -3.41 -34.81 -33.65
CA GLY A 29 -2.52 -35.97 -33.59
C GLY A 29 -3.34 -37.22 -33.33
N SER A 30 -3.69 -37.94 -34.41
CA SER A 30 -4.23 -39.29 -34.36
C SER A 30 -3.13 -40.24 -33.85
N VAL A 31 -3.34 -40.88 -32.70
CA VAL A 31 -2.55 -42.05 -32.29
C VAL A 31 -3.48 -43.27 -32.25
N ALA A 32 -3.41 -44.06 -33.31
CA ALA A 32 -3.85 -45.44 -33.35
C ALA A 32 -2.75 -46.33 -32.77
N GLN A 33 -3.10 -47.32 -31.93
CA GLN A 33 -2.45 -48.65 -31.85
C GLN A 33 -3.12 -49.59 -30.80
N PRO A 34 -2.84 -50.93 -30.76
CA PRO A 34 -3.60 -52.00 -31.43
C PRO A 34 -3.96 -53.20 -30.50
N GLY A 35 -4.49 -54.29 -31.07
CA GLY A 35 -4.58 -55.64 -30.48
C GLY A 35 -5.88 -56.36 -30.88
N ASP A 36 -5.89 -57.19 -31.94
CA ASP A 36 -5.66 -58.66 -31.95
C ASP A 36 -6.88 -59.41 -31.37
N ASP A 37 -7.57 -60.39 -31.97
CA ASP A 37 -7.41 -61.31 -33.11
C ASP A 37 -8.81 -61.82 -33.50
N ALA A 38 -9.05 -62.18 -34.77
CA ALA A 38 -9.75 -63.42 -35.17
C ALA A 38 -9.98 -63.47 -36.68
N GLU A 39 -9.19 -64.34 -37.29
CA GLU A 39 -9.24 -64.87 -38.65
C GLU A 39 -10.55 -65.64 -38.92
N ALA A 40 -10.99 -65.64 -40.19
CA ALA A 40 -11.33 -66.85 -40.97
C ALA A 40 -12.59 -66.74 -41.86
N THR A 41 -12.35 -67.11 -43.12
CA THR A 41 -13.23 -67.79 -44.08
C THR A 41 -14.36 -67.01 -44.75
N ALA A 42 -14.04 -66.64 -45.99
CA ALA A 42 -15.00 -66.58 -47.09
C ALA A 42 -15.53 -68.00 -47.43
N GLY A 43 -16.81 -68.05 -47.84
CA GLY A 43 -17.58 -69.25 -48.22
C GLY A 43 -18.76 -69.42 -47.25
N GLU A 44 -20.04 -69.44 -47.63
CA GLU A 44 -20.71 -69.90 -48.86
C GLU A 44 -22.05 -69.17 -49.03
N SER A 45 -22.54 -69.17 -50.27
CA SER A 45 -23.89 -68.76 -50.70
C SER A 45 -25.00 -69.24 -49.77
N THR A 46 -25.90 -68.36 -49.34
CA THR A 46 -27.29 -68.75 -49.01
C THR A 46 -28.26 -67.59 -49.22
N LEU A 47 -29.13 -67.77 -50.21
CA LEU A 47 -30.54 -67.37 -50.28
C LEU A 47 -30.94 -65.90 -50.10
N LEU A 48 -31.29 -65.31 -51.23
CA LEU A 48 -32.60 -64.73 -51.52
C LEU A 48 -33.70 -65.05 -50.47
N SER A 49 -34.14 -64.07 -49.68
CA SER A 49 -35.56 -63.80 -49.33
C SER A 49 -35.71 -62.60 -48.38
N ASP A 50 -36.31 -61.53 -48.91
CA ASP A 50 -37.29 -60.63 -48.26
C ASP A 50 -37.11 -60.24 -46.77
N LEU A 51 -36.51 -59.08 -46.51
CA LEU A 51 -36.59 -58.33 -45.23
C LEU A 51 -36.47 -56.82 -45.51
N PRO A 52 -37.10 -55.92 -44.73
CA PRO A 52 -37.39 -54.53 -45.11
C PRO A 52 -36.13 -53.64 -45.02
N VAL A 53 -35.32 -53.64 -46.07
CA VAL A 53 -34.01 -52.94 -46.11
C VAL A 53 -34.13 -51.42 -46.01
N GLY A 54 -35.33 -50.84 -46.21
CA GLY A 54 -35.54 -49.40 -46.10
C GLY A 54 -35.65 -48.87 -44.66
N GLN A 55 -36.30 -49.61 -43.75
CA GLN A 55 -36.62 -49.07 -42.41
C GLN A 55 -35.45 -49.24 -41.44
N GLN A 56 -34.72 -50.37 -41.48
CA GLN A 56 -33.60 -50.62 -40.57
C GLN A 56 -32.33 -49.82 -40.92
N ALA A 57 -32.08 -49.60 -42.21
CA ALA A 57 -30.98 -48.73 -42.64
C ALA A 57 -31.15 -47.31 -42.12
N GLN A 58 -32.39 -46.75 -42.19
CA GLN A 58 -32.67 -45.41 -41.68
C GLN A 58 -32.49 -45.30 -40.16
N VAL A 59 -32.89 -46.31 -39.39
CA VAL A 59 -32.72 -46.32 -37.92
C VAL A 59 -31.24 -46.37 -37.53
N GLN A 60 -30.40 -47.12 -38.27
CA GLN A 60 -28.96 -47.14 -38.01
C GLN A 60 -28.29 -45.80 -38.36
N THR A 61 -28.60 -45.18 -39.50
CA THR A 61 -28.09 -43.84 -39.84
C THR A 61 -28.56 -42.75 -38.87
N ALA A 62 -29.79 -42.83 -38.36
CA ALA A 62 -30.30 -41.88 -37.36
C ALA A 62 -29.56 -42.02 -36.03
N SER A 63 -29.29 -43.26 -35.59
CA SER A 63 -28.52 -43.54 -34.36
C SER A 63 -27.06 -43.06 -34.45
N LEU A 64 -26.39 -43.29 -35.60
CA LEU A 64 -25.04 -42.78 -35.83
C LEU A 64 -24.97 -41.26 -35.87
N THR A 65 -25.94 -40.60 -36.53
CA THR A 65 -26.04 -39.13 -36.54
C THR A 65 -26.22 -38.59 -35.13
N GLN A 66 -27.11 -39.21 -34.33
CA GLN A 66 -27.36 -38.78 -32.96
C GLN A 66 -26.15 -38.98 -32.03
N GLN A 67 -25.35 -40.05 -32.23
CA GLN A 67 -24.09 -40.22 -31.51
C GLN A 67 -23.03 -39.18 -31.90
N ALA A 68 -22.93 -38.83 -33.19
CA ALA A 68 -22.02 -37.80 -33.67
C ALA A 68 -22.38 -36.42 -33.07
N ASP A 69 -23.67 -36.08 -32.99
CA ASP A 69 -24.13 -34.83 -32.37
C ASP A 69 -23.80 -34.76 -30.88
N VAL A 70 -23.98 -35.87 -30.14
CA VAL A 70 -23.63 -35.93 -28.71
C VAL A 70 -22.12 -35.77 -28.51
N GLN A 71 -21.30 -36.37 -29.37
CA GLN A 71 -19.84 -36.22 -29.32
C GLN A 71 -19.39 -34.79 -29.67
N ALA A 72 -20.03 -34.15 -30.65
CA ALA A 72 -19.77 -32.76 -31.02
C ALA A 72 -20.11 -31.79 -29.88
N ILE A 73 -21.28 -31.96 -29.25
CA ILE A 73 -21.70 -31.14 -28.10
C ILE A 73 -20.74 -31.33 -26.90
N ALA A 74 -20.30 -32.57 -26.65
CA ALA A 74 -19.34 -32.84 -25.59
C ALA A 74 -17.97 -32.19 -25.86
N ALA A 75 -17.49 -32.24 -27.10
CA ALA A 75 -16.25 -31.59 -27.52
C ALA A 75 -16.33 -30.07 -27.40
N ASP A 76 -17.43 -29.45 -27.86
CA ASP A 76 -17.67 -28.01 -27.73
C ASP A 76 -17.75 -27.56 -26.26
N THR A 77 -18.40 -28.36 -25.42
CA THR A 77 -18.52 -28.06 -23.99
C THR A 77 -17.16 -28.11 -23.29
N THR A 78 -16.34 -29.12 -23.61
CA THR A 78 -14.97 -29.21 -23.08
C THR A 78 -14.09 -28.07 -23.59
N ALA A 79 -14.17 -27.73 -24.88
CA ALA A 79 -13.41 -26.62 -25.45
C ALA A 79 -13.74 -25.28 -24.78
N LYS A 80 -15.04 -24.99 -24.56
CA LYS A 80 -15.49 -23.79 -23.83
C LYS A 80 -14.97 -23.79 -22.39
N LYS A 81 -15.08 -24.90 -21.66
CA LYS A 81 -14.62 -24.99 -20.27
C LYS A 81 -13.11 -24.75 -20.14
N THR A 82 -12.31 -25.31 -21.06
CA THR A 82 -10.86 -25.08 -21.08
C THR A 82 -10.52 -23.62 -21.46
N ALA A 83 -11.27 -23.01 -22.38
CA ALA A 83 -11.11 -21.60 -22.72
C ALA A 83 -11.44 -20.68 -21.52
N GLU A 84 -12.52 -20.95 -20.81
CA GLU A 84 -12.90 -20.19 -19.60
C GLU A 84 -11.90 -20.36 -18.46
N GLU A 85 -11.40 -21.58 -18.23
CA GLU A 85 -10.41 -21.85 -17.19
C GLU A 85 -9.07 -21.16 -17.49
N SER A 86 -8.62 -21.19 -18.75
CA SER A 86 -7.40 -20.48 -19.17
C SER A 86 -7.55 -18.97 -19.05
N ALA A 87 -8.72 -18.41 -19.40
CA ALA A 87 -9.03 -17.00 -19.22
C ALA A 87 -9.04 -16.59 -17.74
N ARG A 88 -9.63 -17.41 -16.85
CA ARG A 88 -9.59 -17.17 -15.39
C ARG A 88 -8.18 -17.23 -14.82
N LYS A 89 -7.36 -18.21 -15.24
CA LYS A 89 -5.97 -18.32 -14.79
C LYS A 89 -5.13 -17.13 -15.25
N GLN A 90 -5.36 -16.63 -16.47
CA GLN A 90 -4.66 -15.45 -16.97
C GLN A 90 -5.09 -14.18 -16.23
N ALA A 91 -6.38 -13.98 -16.03
CA ALA A 91 -6.90 -12.84 -15.27
C ALA A 91 -6.38 -12.82 -13.81
N ALA A 92 -6.26 -13.98 -13.17
CA ALA A 92 -5.67 -14.10 -11.84
C ALA A 92 -4.19 -13.73 -11.82
N LYS A 93 -3.40 -14.17 -12.81
CA LYS A 93 -1.98 -13.79 -12.95
C LYS A 93 -1.82 -12.29 -13.16
N ASP A 94 -2.65 -11.68 -14.00
CA ASP A 94 -2.61 -10.25 -14.28
C ASP A 94 -3.01 -9.42 -13.06
N ALA A 95 -3.98 -9.88 -12.26
CA ALA A 95 -4.36 -9.25 -11.00
C ALA A 95 -3.22 -9.29 -9.97
N VAL A 96 -2.56 -10.44 -9.82
CA VAL A 96 -1.39 -10.58 -8.93
C VAL A 96 -0.23 -9.72 -9.42
N ALA A 97 0.02 -9.66 -10.73
CA ALA A 97 1.06 -8.80 -11.31
C ALA A 97 0.78 -7.31 -11.03
N LYS A 98 -0.47 -6.86 -11.19
CA LYS A 98 -0.87 -5.48 -10.87
C LYS A 98 -0.74 -5.18 -9.39
N GLN A 99 -1.13 -6.09 -8.50
CA GLN A 99 -0.96 -5.92 -7.05
C GLN A 99 0.52 -5.82 -6.66
N LYS A 100 1.36 -6.71 -7.20
CA LYS A 100 2.81 -6.69 -6.97
C LYS A 100 3.45 -5.40 -7.49
N ALA A 101 3.03 -4.90 -8.66
CA ALA A 101 3.50 -3.64 -9.21
C ALA A 101 3.05 -2.44 -8.36
N ALA A 102 1.82 -2.45 -7.83
CA ALA A 102 1.33 -1.41 -6.92
C ALA A 102 2.10 -1.41 -5.60
N LEU A 103 2.34 -2.58 -5.01
CA LEU A 103 3.14 -2.73 -3.78
C LEU A 103 4.61 -2.32 -4.00
N ALA A 104 5.21 -2.67 -5.14
CA ALA A 104 6.56 -2.24 -5.48
C ALA A 104 6.67 -0.72 -5.63
N LYS A 105 5.68 -0.08 -6.28
CA LYS A 105 5.62 1.39 -6.38
C LYS A 105 5.42 2.05 -5.01
N ALA A 106 4.56 1.48 -4.16
CA ALA A 106 4.36 1.99 -2.80
C ALA A 106 5.63 1.87 -1.94
N LYS A 107 6.34 0.73 -2.03
CA LYS A 107 7.61 0.51 -1.33
C LYS A 107 8.71 1.44 -1.85
N ALA A 108 8.83 1.63 -3.16
CA ALA A 108 9.78 2.57 -3.74
C ALA A 108 9.50 4.03 -3.36
N ALA A 109 8.22 4.43 -3.26
CA ALA A 109 7.83 5.76 -2.78
C ALA A 109 8.18 5.94 -1.29
N GLN A 110 8.05 4.89 -0.47
CA GLN A 110 8.44 4.93 0.94
C GLN A 110 9.97 5.02 1.09
N GLU A 111 10.73 4.19 0.39
CA GLU A 111 12.20 4.22 0.43
C GLU A 111 12.77 5.55 -0.10
N ALA A 112 12.12 6.18 -1.08
CA ALA A 112 12.49 7.52 -1.54
C ALA A 112 12.23 8.60 -0.47
N LYS A 113 11.13 8.49 0.28
CA LYS A 113 10.86 9.36 1.43
C LYS A 113 11.85 9.15 2.56
N ASP A 114 12.18 7.90 2.88
CA ASP A 114 13.14 7.57 3.93
C ASP A 114 14.57 8.05 3.58
N LYS A 115 14.98 7.93 2.30
CA LYS A 115 16.27 8.47 1.84
C LYS A 115 16.30 10.00 1.77
N ALA A 116 15.19 10.64 1.41
CA ALA A 116 15.06 12.09 1.46
C ALA A 116 15.07 12.59 2.92
N ALA A 117 14.45 11.85 3.84
CA ALA A 117 14.47 12.13 5.27
C ALA A 117 15.90 11.97 5.83
N GLU A 118 16.65 10.93 5.47
CA GLU A 118 18.05 10.77 5.90
C GLU A 118 18.99 11.85 5.32
N ALA A 119 18.77 12.26 4.07
CA ALA A 119 19.52 13.38 3.47
C ALA A 119 19.18 14.73 4.13
N ALA A 120 17.91 14.95 4.48
CA ALA A 120 17.47 16.11 5.26
C ALA A 120 17.99 16.06 6.70
N LYS A 121 18.04 14.87 7.32
CA LYS A 121 18.59 14.64 8.66
C LYS A 121 20.09 14.95 8.70
N THR A 122 20.82 14.62 7.65
CA THR A 122 22.25 14.94 7.49
C THR A 122 22.47 16.46 7.31
N LYS A 123 21.60 17.15 6.55
CA LYS A 123 21.64 18.62 6.42
C LYS A 123 21.25 19.34 7.71
N ALA A 124 20.20 18.88 8.40
CA ALA A 124 19.74 19.45 9.67
C ALA A 124 20.74 19.19 10.80
N THR A 125 21.37 18.01 10.89
CA THR A 125 22.45 17.77 11.86
C THR A 125 23.69 18.62 11.57
N THR A 126 24.01 18.91 10.31
CA THR A 126 25.13 19.80 9.96
C THR A 126 24.83 21.26 10.28
N GLU A 127 23.57 21.73 10.10
CA GLU A 127 23.15 23.08 10.47
C GLU A 127 23.00 23.26 12.00
N VAL A 128 22.52 22.24 12.73
CA VAL A 128 22.45 22.26 14.21
C VAL A 128 23.84 22.09 14.84
N ALA A 129 24.74 21.33 14.23
CA ALA A 129 26.14 21.27 14.65
C ALA A 129 26.86 22.62 14.46
N SER A 130 26.47 23.39 13.44
CA SER A 130 26.98 24.75 13.19
C SER A 130 26.36 25.81 14.11
N THR A 131 25.20 25.55 14.74
CA THR A 131 24.62 26.41 15.79
C THR A 131 25.04 26.04 17.20
N SER A 132 25.79 24.95 17.41
CA SER A 132 26.50 24.69 18.68
C SER A 132 27.47 25.83 19.06
N SER A 133 27.82 26.68 18.09
CA SER A 133 28.68 27.86 18.24
C SER A 133 27.90 29.18 18.34
N ALA A 134 26.57 29.14 18.21
CA ALA A 134 25.71 30.32 18.29
C ALA A 134 25.30 30.58 19.75
N GLY A 135 26.19 31.28 20.47
CA GLY A 135 25.91 31.95 21.74
C GLY A 135 25.79 31.01 22.93
N SER A 136 26.75 31.08 23.86
CA SER A 136 26.47 30.68 25.24
C SER A 136 25.32 31.54 25.76
N PHE A 137 24.12 30.97 25.84
CA PHE A 137 23.01 31.58 26.58
C PHE A 137 23.37 31.46 28.06
N PRO A 138 23.70 32.57 28.76
CA PRO A 138 24.08 32.49 30.16
C PRO A 138 22.90 31.98 30.97
N GLN A 139 23.19 31.05 31.90
CA GLN A 139 22.19 30.59 32.85
C GLN A 139 21.83 31.75 33.80
N GLN A 140 20.55 32.14 33.80
CA GLN A 140 20.00 33.16 34.68
C GLN A 140 19.22 32.49 35.83
N ALA A 141 18.99 33.22 36.92
CA ALA A 141 18.15 32.74 38.03
C ALA A 141 16.68 32.53 37.60
N SER A 142 16.21 33.36 36.68
CA SER A 142 14.89 33.26 36.07
C SER A 142 14.89 33.87 34.67
N TYR A 143 13.87 33.53 33.89
CA TYR A 143 13.62 34.07 32.55
C TYR A 143 12.17 34.54 32.44
N THR A 144 11.97 35.70 31.85
CA THR A 144 10.66 36.17 31.39
C THR A 144 10.25 35.43 30.11
N VAL A 145 8.94 35.38 29.82
CA VAL A 145 8.43 34.81 28.56
C VAL A 145 9.08 35.47 27.34
N ALA A 146 9.29 36.79 27.39
CA ALA A 146 9.94 37.52 26.30
C ALA A 146 11.41 37.09 26.09
N GLU A 147 12.17 36.87 27.18
CA GLU A 147 13.53 36.33 27.09
C GLU A 147 13.55 34.92 26.52
N VAL A 148 12.64 34.04 26.96
CA VAL A 148 12.53 32.67 26.42
C VAL A 148 12.21 32.68 24.93
N GLN A 149 11.26 33.52 24.50
CA GLN A 149 10.94 33.69 23.08
C GLN A 149 12.12 34.26 22.28
N ALA A 150 12.88 35.19 22.85
CA ALA A 150 14.09 35.73 22.22
C ALA A 150 15.17 34.66 22.03
N ILE A 151 15.38 33.80 23.04
CA ILE A 151 16.26 32.64 22.95
C ILE A 151 15.77 31.69 21.84
N ALA A 152 14.48 31.37 21.82
CA ALA A 152 13.90 30.51 20.79
C ALA A 152 14.07 31.08 19.38
N ARG A 153 13.92 32.40 19.18
CA ARG A 153 14.15 33.05 17.88
C ARG A 153 15.59 32.94 17.39
N GLN A 154 16.56 32.82 18.30
CA GLN A 154 17.98 32.66 17.95
C GLN A 154 18.33 31.19 17.66
N MET A 155 17.63 30.24 18.27
CA MET A 155 17.93 28.81 18.16
C MET A 155 17.11 28.09 17.07
N VAL A 156 15.86 28.50 16.86
CA VAL A 156 14.94 27.88 15.90
C VAL A 156 15.16 28.52 14.53
N PRO A 157 15.31 27.73 13.45
CA PRO A 157 15.38 28.27 12.09
C PRO A 157 14.20 29.21 11.80
N SER A 158 14.46 30.36 11.17
CA SER A 158 13.46 31.42 11.00
C SER A 158 12.17 30.95 10.31
N GLY A 159 12.27 30.06 9.32
CA GLY A 159 11.12 29.45 8.63
C GLY A 159 10.33 28.43 9.46
N GLN A 160 10.86 28.00 10.60
CA GLN A 160 10.27 27.00 11.51
C GLN A 160 9.75 27.62 12.82
N PHE A 161 10.17 28.85 13.12
CA PHE A 161 9.88 29.51 14.40
C PHE A 161 8.39 29.62 14.69
N GLN A 162 7.57 29.97 13.70
CA GLN A 162 6.13 30.14 13.94
C GLN A 162 5.46 28.84 14.36
N CYS A 163 5.78 27.73 13.68
CA CYS A 163 5.25 26.40 14.01
C CYS A 163 5.70 25.94 15.39
N PHE A 164 7.01 26.09 15.69
CA PHE A 164 7.56 25.82 17.01
C PHE A 164 6.86 26.66 18.09
N SER A 165 6.67 27.96 17.83
CA SER A 165 6.03 28.90 18.74
C SER A 165 4.60 28.49 19.08
N ASN A 166 3.83 28.04 18.08
CA ASN A 166 2.46 27.60 18.29
C ASN A 166 2.42 26.37 19.21
N ILE A 167 3.30 25.40 18.99
CA ILE A 167 3.39 24.22 19.87
C ILE A 167 3.73 24.66 21.29
N VAL A 168 4.81 25.41 21.50
CA VAL A 168 5.25 25.83 22.85
C VAL A 168 4.18 26.65 23.58
N ASP A 169 3.43 27.48 22.86
CA ASP A 169 2.32 28.26 23.41
C ASP A 169 1.19 27.35 23.91
N HIS A 170 0.81 26.34 23.12
CA HIS A 170 -0.21 25.35 23.51
C HIS A 170 0.24 24.42 24.64
N GLU A 171 1.52 24.03 24.66
CA GLU A 171 2.05 23.07 25.63
C GLU A 171 2.32 23.71 27.00
N SER A 172 2.83 24.94 27.03
CA SER A 172 3.33 25.55 28.27
C SER A 172 2.99 27.02 28.44
N THR A 173 2.38 27.67 27.43
CA THR A 173 2.24 29.13 27.38
C THR A 173 3.58 29.81 27.64
N TRP A 174 4.65 29.26 27.05
CA TRP A 174 6.04 29.71 27.20
C TRP A 174 6.64 29.64 28.62
N ASN A 175 6.02 28.89 29.53
CA ASN A 175 6.57 28.67 30.87
C ASN A 175 7.57 27.51 30.88
N TYR A 176 8.86 27.81 30.98
CA TYR A 176 9.93 26.81 31.04
C TYR A 176 9.93 25.94 32.32
N GLN A 177 9.13 26.32 33.32
CA GLN A 177 8.91 25.54 34.54
C GLN A 177 7.52 24.89 34.59
N ALA A 178 6.76 24.92 33.49
CA ALA A 178 5.44 24.31 33.42
C ALA A 178 5.51 22.83 33.80
N VAL A 179 4.64 22.40 34.71
CA VAL A 179 4.46 21.01 35.11
C VAL A 179 2.99 20.67 34.90
N ASN A 180 2.70 19.67 34.08
CA ASN A 180 1.37 19.10 34.05
C ASN A 180 1.16 18.23 35.30
N PRO A 181 0.21 18.56 36.19
CA PRO A 181 0.04 17.85 37.47
C PRO A 181 -0.47 16.42 37.30
N SER A 182 -1.19 16.13 36.22
CA SER A 182 -1.77 14.80 35.96
C SER A 182 -0.75 13.85 35.33
N SER A 183 0.04 14.33 34.38
CA SER A 183 1.02 13.49 33.66
C SER A 183 2.46 13.61 34.17
N GLY A 184 2.82 14.72 34.83
CA GLY A 184 4.21 15.03 35.17
C GLY A 184 5.07 15.49 33.98
N ALA A 185 4.45 15.81 32.84
CA ALA A 185 5.13 16.45 31.71
C ALA A 185 5.74 17.80 32.13
N TYR A 186 6.93 18.12 31.60
CA TYR A 186 7.74 19.23 32.09
C TYR A 186 8.27 20.16 31.00
N GLY A 187 8.30 21.45 31.30
CA GLY A 187 8.99 22.49 30.55
C GLY A 187 8.24 22.99 29.31
N LEU A 188 8.95 23.74 28.47
CA LEU A 188 8.40 24.43 27.29
C LEU A 188 7.67 23.52 26.32
N VAL A 189 8.18 22.30 26.18
CA VAL A 189 7.75 21.30 25.21
C VAL A 189 7.01 20.13 25.87
N GLN A 190 6.69 20.25 27.16
CA GLN A 190 5.97 19.24 27.95
C GLN A 190 6.51 17.82 27.76
N ALA A 191 7.82 17.66 27.94
CA ALA A 191 8.49 16.38 27.76
C ALA A 191 8.05 15.36 28.83
N TYR A 192 7.72 14.13 28.42
CA TYR A 192 7.36 13.04 29.33
C TYR A 192 8.22 11.76 29.13
N PRO A 193 8.94 11.31 30.17
CA PRO A 193 9.29 12.05 31.38
C PRO A 193 10.25 13.21 31.05
N GLY A 194 10.19 14.29 31.83
CA GLY A 194 11.02 15.49 31.63
C GLY A 194 12.53 15.23 31.62
N SER A 195 12.98 14.16 32.30
CA SER A 195 14.38 13.73 32.36
C SER A 195 14.98 13.41 30.99
N LYS A 196 14.18 13.16 29.95
CA LYS A 196 14.67 12.98 28.57
C LYS A 196 15.46 14.19 28.06
N MET A 197 15.15 15.39 28.57
CA MET A 197 15.86 16.62 28.20
C MET A 197 17.32 16.65 28.68
N SER A 198 17.72 15.77 29.60
CA SER A 198 19.11 15.62 30.04
C SER A 198 20.07 15.26 28.90
N SER A 199 19.57 14.66 27.82
CA SER A 199 20.34 14.39 26.60
C SER A 199 20.80 15.66 25.87
N ALA A 200 20.12 16.79 26.08
CA ALA A 200 20.48 18.08 25.47
C ALA A 200 21.42 18.92 26.36
N GLY A 201 21.39 18.68 27.68
CA GLY A 201 22.20 19.36 28.69
C GLY A 201 21.76 19.01 30.11
N ALA A 202 22.69 18.98 31.08
CA ALA A 202 22.41 18.61 32.47
C ALA A 202 21.54 19.65 33.21
N ASP A 203 21.49 20.88 32.70
CA ASP A 203 20.76 22.04 33.22
C ASP A 203 19.33 22.19 32.67
N TRP A 204 18.83 21.17 31.97
CA TRP A 204 17.51 21.13 31.32
C TRP A 204 16.34 21.59 32.21
N ARG A 205 16.46 21.39 33.51
CA ARG A 205 15.41 21.71 34.48
C ARG A 205 15.28 23.21 34.73
N THR A 206 16.26 24.02 34.40
CA THR A 206 16.21 25.47 34.67
C THR A 206 16.64 26.32 33.49
N ASN A 207 17.21 25.72 32.45
CA ASN A 207 17.69 26.42 31.28
C ASN A 207 16.70 26.25 30.09
N PRO A 208 15.98 27.32 29.67
CA PRO A 208 15.09 27.27 28.52
C PRO A 208 15.82 26.97 27.21
N ALA A 209 17.08 27.39 27.04
CA ALA A 209 17.85 27.07 25.85
C ALA A 209 18.05 25.55 25.71
N THR A 210 18.31 24.85 26.82
CA THR A 210 18.43 23.39 26.84
C THR A 210 17.09 22.72 26.50
N GLN A 211 15.97 23.25 26.98
CA GLN A 211 14.64 22.74 26.64
C GLN A 211 14.29 22.97 25.17
N ILE A 212 14.60 24.15 24.62
CA ILE A 212 14.40 24.48 23.20
C ILE A 212 15.26 23.57 22.32
N LYS A 213 16.54 23.37 22.68
CA LYS A 213 17.44 22.46 21.97
C LYS A 213 16.89 21.03 21.93
N TRP A 214 16.44 20.53 23.08
CA TRP A 214 15.84 19.20 23.13
C TRP A 214 14.56 19.11 22.30
N GLY A 215 13.67 20.10 22.42
CA GLY A 215 12.42 20.18 21.68
C GLY A 215 12.62 20.20 20.17
N LEU A 216 13.58 20.99 19.69
CA LEU A 216 13.97 21.03 18.29
C LEU A 216 14.46 19.67 17.80
N ASN A 217 15.36 19.02 18.56
CA ASN A 217 15.85 17.69 18.20
C ASN A 217 14.72 16.67 18.14
N TYR A 218 13.83 16.67 19.14
CA TYR A 218 12.67 15.78 19.16
C TYR A 218 11.74 16.01 17.97
N MET A 219 11.41 17.26 17.65
CA MET A 219 10.55 17.59 16.51
C MET A 219 11.19 17.13 15.19
N ASN A 220 12.47 17.40 15.01
CA ASN A 220 13.21 17.00 13.81
C ASN A 220 13.31 15.47 13.68
N ASP A 221 13.59 14.76 14.76
CA ASP A 221 13.74 13.29 14.73
C ASP A 221 12.41 12.56 14.53
N ARG A 222 11.32 13.07 15.13
CA ARG A 222 10.03 12.38 15.15
C ARG A 222 9.07 12.80 14.05
N TYR A 223 9.12 14.06 13.61
CA TYR A 223 8.23 14.65 12.61
C TYR A 223 8.95 15.10 11.34
N GLY A 224 10.26 15.34 11.41
CA GLY A 224 11.07 15.85 10.30
C GLY A 224 11.37 17.34 10.43
N SER A 225 10.44 18.13 10.97
CA SER A 225 10.63 19.55 11.26
C SER A 225 9.63 20.07 12.30
N PRO A 226 9.84 21.28 12.89
CA PRO A 226 8.85 21.91 13.75
C PRO A 226 7.51 22.18 13.06
N CYS A 227 7.49 22.49 11.76
CA CYS A 227 6.24 22.64 11.02
C CYS A 227 5.54 21.32 10.76
N ASP A 228 6.25 20.24 10.44
CA ASP A 228 5.63 18.91 10.32
C ASP A 228 5.06 18.44 11.67
N ALA A 229 5.73 18.78 12.78
CA ALA A 229 5.22 18.53 14.13
C ALA A 229 3.94 19.33 14.41
N TRP A 230 3.88 20.58 13.95
CA TRP A 230 2.69 21.42 14.12
C TRP A 230 1.50 20.91 13.29
N ASP A 231 1.74 20.48 12.04
CA ASP A 231 0.71 19.87 11.20
C ASP A 231 0.16 18.58 11.84
N TYR A 232 1.04 17.77 12.43
CA TYR A 232 0.61 16.60 13.20
C TYR A 232 -0.20 17.01 14.45
N TRP A 233 0.23 18.05 15.16
CA TRP A 233 -0.47 18.57 16.33
C TRP A 233 -1.89 19.03 15.98
N LEU A 234 -2.07 19.75 14.87
CA LEU A 234 -3.40 20.18 14.40
C LEU A 234 -4.37 19.01 14.18
N ALA A 235 -3.85 17.85 13.79
CA ALA A 235 -4.65 16.66 13.55
C ALA A 235 -4.92 15.82 14.82
N ASN A 236 -3.99 15.81 15.79
CA ASN A 236 -4.01 14.85 16.90
C ASN A 236 -4.11 15.49 18.30
N GLY A 237 -3.96 16.82 18.42
CA GLY A 237 -3.90 17.54 19.69
C GLY A 237 -2.67 17.22 20.55
N SER A 238 -1.68 16.56 19.97
CA SER A 238 -0.39 16.20 20.57
C SER A 238 0.65 16.09 19.45
N TYR A 239 1.93 16.22 19.80
CA TYR A 239 3.06 15.95 18.89
C TYR A 239 3.95 14.87 19.49
#